data_AF-A0A9W6TF12-F1
#
_entry.id   AF-A0A9W6TF12-F1
#
_cell.length_a   1.000
_cell.length_b   1.000
_cell.length_c   1.000
_cell.angle_alpha   90.00
_cell.angle_beta   90.00
_cell.angle_gamma   90.00
#
_symmetry.space_group_name_H-M   'P 1'
#
loop_
_entity.id
_entity.type
_entity.pdbx_description
1 polymer ?
#
loop_
_entity_poly.entity_id
_entity_poly.type
_entity_poly.pdbx_seq_one_letter_code
_entity_poly.pdbx_strand_id
1 'polypeptide(L)'
;MDRGRKAIPTLNKHTDSKYYQRCQEIHRTKLYTIKSAIDNSEPHRPTHLRKNLKKEQMKEERYAEIERENRILLEKMSTIMQGETLDNKNQSIVYSHSLNKGQRKRELQKITSENQAILRRIQMREPTYDHVQWEEDAKKNERYAANIREYPSSSSQEQLAEMRTMSAYSMGGTGKDYY
;
A
#
# COMPACT_ATOMS: atom_id res chain seq x y z
N MET A 1 27.08 -14.87 31.05
CA MET A 1 28.24 -15.65 31.53
C MET A 1 28.77 -14.98 32.79
N ASP A 2 28.60 -15.63 33.94
CA ASP A 2 28.81 -15.08 35.29
C ASP A 2 30.23 -15.41 35.80
N ARG A 3 31.25 -14.69 35.28
CA ARG A 3 32.67 -14.95 35.59
C ARG A 3 33.07 -14.48 36.99
N GLY A 4 32.44 -13.42 37.52
CA GLY A 4 32.75 -12.87 38.85
C GLY A 4 32.30 -13.77 40.00
N ARG A 5 31.17 -14.48 39.84
CA ARG A 5 30.63 -15.37 40.89
C ARG A 5 31.54 -16.55 41.22
N LYS A 6 32.21 -17.13 40.21
CA LYS A 6 33.10 -18.29 40.42
C LYS A 6 34.33 -18.00 41.28
N ALA A 7 34.67 -16.72 41.47
CA ALA A 7 35.79 -16.29 42.30
C ALA A 7 35.42 -16.09 43.78
N ILE A 8 34.12 -16.16 44.14
CA ILE A 8 33.66 -15.98 45.52
C ILE A 8 33.81 -17.32 46.26
N PRO A 9 34.56 -17.38 47.38
CA PRO A 9 34.72 -18.60 48.14
C PRO A 9 33.40 -19.00 48.79
N THR A 10 32.97 -20.24 48.55
CA THR A 10 31.74 -20.81 49.13
C THR A 10 32.07 -22.12 49.84
N LEU A 11 31.37 -22.38 50.95
CA LEU A 11 31.55 -23.62 51.74
C LEU A 11 31.19 -24.87 50.92
N ASN A 12 30.09 -24.82 50.16
CA ASN A 12 29.65 -25.91 49.29
C ASN A 12 29.12 -25.36 47.96
N LYS A 13 29.82 -25.70 46.88
CA LYS A 13 29.54 -25.21 45.52
C LYS A 13 28.20 -25.68 44.98
N HIS A 14 27.75 -26.88 45.37
CA HIS A 14 26.50 -27.45 44.86
C HIS A 14 25.27 -26.76 45.46
N THR A 15 25.31 -26.49 46.76
CA THR A 15 24.22 -25.77 47.44
C THR A 15 24.15 -24.32 46.99
N ASP A 16 25.30 -23.66 46.80
CA ASP A 16 25.36 -22.28 46.31
C ASP A 16 24.82 -22.17 44.86
N SER A 17 25.20 -23.10 43.98
CA SER A 17 24.68 -23.14 42.60
C SER A 17 23.17 -23.34 42.56
N LYS A 18 22.60 -24.23 43.38
CA LYS A 18 21.16 -24.46 43.45
C LYS A 18 20.42 -23.24 43.98
N TYR A 19 20.95 -22.62 45.03
CA TYR A 19 20.39 -21.39 45.59
C TYR A 19 20.34 -20.28 44.54
N TYR A 20 21.43 -20.13 43.79
CA TYR A 20 21.48 -19.12 42.73
C TYR A 20 20.49 -19.36 41.60
N GLN A 21 20.39 -20.59 41.11
CA GLN A 21 19.42 -20.94 40.08
C GLN A 21 18.02 -20.58 40.52
N ARG A 22 17.64 -20.93 41.76
CA ARG A 22 16.37 -20.54 42.37
C ARG A 22 16.18 -19.01 42.43
N CYS A 23 17.21 -18.25 42.80
CA CYS A 23 17.15 -16.80 42.80
C CYS A 23 16.94 -16.23 41.38
N GLN A 24 17.61 -16.79 40.38
CA GLN A 24 17.42 -16.39 38.99
C GLN A 24 16.02 -16.73 38.48
N GLU A 25 15.50 -17.90 38.81
CA GLU A 25 14.12 -18.30 38.48
C GLU A 25 13.11 -17.32 39.09
N ILE A 26 13.24 -17.02 40.39
CA ILE A 26 12.39 -16.02 41.07
C ILE A 26 12.50 -14.66 40.39
N HIS A 27 13.72 -14.23 40.04
CA HIS A 27 13.93 -12.95 39.35
C HIS A 27 13.25 -12.92 37.99
N ARG A 28 13.39 -13.98 37.18
CA ARG A 28 12.73 -14.10 35.88
C ARG A 28 11.21 -14.09 36.01
N THR A 29 10.66 -14.85 36.97
CA THR A 29 9.22 -14.83 37.25
C THR A 29 8.75 -13.43 37.60
N LYS A 30 9.48 -12.71 38.47
CA LYS A 30 9.17 -11.31 38.81
C LYS A 30 9.17 -10.41 37.57
N LEU A 31 10.18 -10.51 36.70
CA LEU A 31 10.24 -9.74 35.46
C LEU A 31 9.08 -10.06 34.50
N TYR A 32 8.62 -11.31 34.42
CA TYR A 32 7.47 -11.66 33.58
C TYR A 32 6.14 -11.19 34.18
N THR A 33 6.02 -11.20 35.50
CA THR A 33 4.78 -10.83 36.20
C THR A 33 4.63 -9.34 36.47
N ILE A 34 5.70 -8.55 36.32
CA ILE A 34 5.65 -7.12 36.60
C ILE A 34 4.75 -6.44 35.57
N LYS A 35 3.73 -5.72 36.05
CA LYS A 35 2.86 -4.90 35.19
C LYS A 35 3.58 -3.59 34.88
N SER A 36 3.37 -3.06 33.67
CA SER A 36 3.81 -1.70 33.36
C SER A 36 3.10 -0.71 34.30
N ALA A 37 3.86 0.21 34.89
CA ALA A 37 3.31 1.27 35.74
C ALA A 37 2.66 2.40 34.93
N ILE A 38 2.95 2.45 33.63
CA ILE A 38 2.50 3.48 32.70
C ILE A 38 1.77 2.77 31.57
N ASP A 39 0.64 3.35 31.18
CA ASP A 39 -0.09 2.94 29.99
C ASP A 39 0.74 3.31 28.75
N ASN A 40 1.10 2.30 27.97
CA ASN A 40 1.82 2.41 26.71
C ASN A 40 0.94 2.09 25.51
N SER A 41 -0.38 1.96 25.70
CA SER A 41 -1.32 1.76 24.61
C SER A 41 -1.46 3.03 23.75
N GLU A 42 -1.80 2.83 22.48
CA GLU A 42 -1.96 3.94 21.55
C GLU A 42 -3.18 4.79 21.97
N PRO A 43 -3.03 6.13 22.06
CA PRO A 43 -4.15 7.00 22.41
C PRO A 43 -5.27 6.90 21.38
N HIS A 44 -6.52 7.04 21.85
CA HIS A 44 -7.69 7.00 20.98
C HIS A 44 -7.60 8.07 19.88
N ARG A 45 -7.58 7.62 18.62
CA ARG A 45 -7.62 8.50 17.46
C ARG A 45 -9.07 8.80 17.08
N PRO A 46 -9.54 10.06 17.17
CA PRO A 46 -10.91 10.39 16.81
C PRO A 46 -11.14 10.25 15.30
N THR A 47 -12.37 9.88 14.93
CA THR A 47 -12.74 9.53 13.54
C THR A 47 -12.60 10.69 12.55
N HIS A 48 -12.82 11.93 12.99
CA HIS A 48 -12.73 13.14 12.17
C HIS A 48 -11.29 13.46 11.70
N LEU A 49 -10.26 12.91 12.35
CA LEU A 49 -8.88 12.97 11.88
C LEU A 49 -8.63 12.03 10.70
N ARG A 50 -9.42 10.96 10.56
CA ARG A 50 -9.31 9.99 9.45
C ARG A 50 -10.15 10.37 8.25
N LYS A 51 -11.31 10.99 8.48
CA LYS A 51 -12.28 11.36 7.44
C LYS A 51 -12.81 12.77 7.65
N ASN A 52 -12.71 13.60 6.62
CA ASN A 52 -13.35 14.91 6.59
C ASN A 52 -14.73 14.80 5.94
N LEU A 53 -15.73 14.40 6.73
CA LEU A 53 -17.10 14.16 6.26
C LEU A 53 -17.74 15.41 5.64
N LYS A 54 -17.45 16.61 6.18
CA LYS A 54 -17.94 17.86 5.61
C LYS A 54 -17.40 18.11 4.21
N LYS A 55 -16.12 17.78 3.95
CA LYS A 55 -15.53 17.89 2.61
C LYS A 55 -16.17 16.92 1.63
N GLU A 56 -16.51 15.72 2.08
CA GLU A 56 -17.19 14.70 1.27
C GLU A 56 -18.60 15.15 0.91
N GLN A 57 -19.38 15.61 1.89
CA GLN A 57 -20.70 16.20 1.69
C GLN A 57 -20.69 17.36 0.69
N MET A 58 -19.79 18.34 0.87
CA MET A 58 -19.67 19.50 -0.04
C MET A 58 -19.35 19.08 -1.49
N LYS A 59 -18.62 17.98 -1.69
CA LYS A 59 -18.36 17.45 -3.03
C LYS A 59 -19.61 16.82 -3.63
N GLU A 60 -20.34 16.04 -2.85
CA GLU A 60 -21.58 15.40 -3.26
C GLU A 60 -22.64 16.43 -3.66
N GLU A 61 -22.84 17.46 -2.83
CA GLU A 61 -23.74 18.59 -3.13
C GLU A 61 -23.35 19.30 -4.43
N ARG A 62 -22.05 19.57 -4.63
CA ARG A 62 -21.54 20.18 -5.87
C ARG A 62 -21.77 19.30 -7.10
N TYR A 63 -21.56 17.98 -6.98
CA TYR A 63 -21.80 17.07 -8.11
C TYR A 63 -23.28 16.98 -8.45
N ALA A 64 -24.17 16.94 -7.45
CA ALA A 64 -25.60 16.95 -7.66
C ALA A 64 -26.08 18.24 -8.35
N GLU A 65 -25.51 19.39 -8.01
CA GLU A 65 -25.80 20.66 -8.68
C GLU A 65 -25.37 20.64 -10.16
N ILE A 66 -24.14 20.22 -10.44
CA ILE A 66 -23.61 20.07 -11.80
C ILE A 66 -24.49 19.12 -12.63
N GLU A 67 -24.88 17.98 -12.07
CA GLU A 67 -25.69 16.99 -12.77
C GLU A 67 -27.09 17.53 -13.07
N ARG A 68 -27.70 18.28 -12.13
CA ARG A 68 -28.98 18.96 -12.35
C ARG A 68 -28.88 19.97 -13.49
N GLU A 69 -27.84 20.80 -13.51
CA GLU A 69 -27.62 21.79 -14.56
C GLU A 69 -27.39 21.14 -15.92
N ASN A 70 -26.57 20.08 -15.98
CA ASN A 70 -26.34 19.32 -17.19
C ASN A 70 -27.63 18.71 -17.75
N ARG A 71 -28.49 18.16 -16.88
CA ARG A 71 -29.80 17.63 -17.28
C ARG A 71 -30.68 18.72 -17.89
N ILE A 72 -30.79 19.87 -17.24
CA ILE A 72 -31.59 21.02 -17.73
C ILE A 72 -31.03 21.51 -19.09
N LEU A 73 -29.70 21.59 -19.22
CA LEU A 73 -29.07 22.01 -20.47
C LEU A 73 -29.38 21.04 -21.60
N LEU A 74 -29.23 19.74 -21.37
CA LEU A 74 -29.51 18.70 -22.36
C LEU A 74 -30.98 18.68 -22.76
N GLU A 75 -31.90 18.85 -21.81
CA GLU A 75 -33.32 18.97 -22.10
C GLU A 75 -33.61 20.19 -22.99
N LYS A 76 -33.06 21.36 -22.67
CA LYS A 76 -33.18 22.57 -23.50
C LYS A 76 -32.61 22.36 -24.90
N MET A 77 -31.42 21.75 -25.01
CA MET A 77 -30.83 21.44 -26.32
C MET A 77 -31.71 20.47 -27.11
N SER A 78 -32.24 19.43 -26.46
CA SER A 78 -33.13 18.46 -27.09
C SER A 78 -34.39 19.13 -27.61
N THR A 79 -35.03 20.00 -26.82
CA THR A 79 -36.21 20.76 -27.25
C THR A 79 -35.91 21.67 -28.45
N ILE A 80 -34.75 22.35 -28.45
CA ILE A 80 -34.32 23.19 -29.59
C ILE A 80 -34.05 22.32 -30.84
N MET A 81 -33.44 21.15 -30.66
CA MET A 81 -33.12 20.23 -31.76
C MET A 81 -34.36 19.55 -32.35
N GLN A 82 -35.37 19.27 -31.53
CA GLN A 82 -36.63 18.64 -31.96
C GLN A 82 -37.62 19.65 -32.55
N GLY A 83 -37.56 20.92 -32.13
CA GLY A 83 -38.43 21.96 -32.66
C GLY A 83 -37.96 22.45 -34.04
N GLU A 84 -38.72 22.15 -35.09
CA GLU A 84 -38.71 22.96 -36.33
C GLU A 84 -39.27 24.35 -35.98
N THR A 85 -38.41 25.25 -35.53
CA THR A 85 -38.79 26.58 -35.00
C THR A 85 -39.06 27.64 -36.08
N LEU A 86 -39.02 27.28 -37.37
CA LEU A 86 -39.20 28.22 -38.47
C LEU A 86 -40.26 27.69 -39.45
N ASP A 87 -41.47 28.25 -39.35
CA ASP A 87 -42.52 28.18 -40.38
C ASP A 87 -42.12 28.94 -41.66
N ASN A 88 -41.18 29.88 -41.54
CA ASN A 88 -40.62 30.64 -42.64
C ASN A 88 -39.32 30.00 -43.17
N LYS A 89 -39.46 29.00 -44.05
CA LYS A 89 -38.34 28.43 -44.81
C LYS A 89 -37.86 29.46 -45.84
N ASN A 90 -37.00 30.39 -45.41
CA ASN A 90 -36.36 31.35 -46.29
C ASN A 90 -35.41 30.61 -47.24
N GLN A 91 -35.82 30.46 -48.51
CA GLN A 91 -35.04 29.80 -49.56
C GLN A 91 -33.70 30.50 -49.82
N SER A 92 -33.49 31.73 -49.32
CA SER A 92 -32.22 32.44 -49.42
C SER A 92 -31.13 31.92 -48.47
N ILE A 93 -31.45 31.04 -47.51
CA ILE A 93 -30.47 30.42 -46.60
C ILE A 93 -29.42 29.60 -47.38
N VAL A 94 -29.77 29.08 -48.55
CA VAL A 94 -28.85 28.37 -49.45
C VAL A 94 -27.64 29.25 -49.83
N TYR A 95 -27.85 30.56 -49.90
CA TYR A 95 -26.82 31.55 -50.22
C TYR A 95 -26.25 32.26 -48.97
N SER A 96 -26.79 31.94 -47.78
CA SER A 96 -26.33 32.45 -46.49
C SER A 96 -25.19 31.57 -45.97
N HIS A 97 -23.95 31.97 -46.24
CA HIS A 97 -22.81 31.36 -45.60
C HIS A 97 -22.57 31.98 -44.22
N SER A 98 -22.41 31.14 -43.19
CA SER A 98 -21.96 31.62 -41.88
C SER A 98 -20.64 32.38 -42.05
N LEU A 99 -20.63 33.66 -41.67
CA LEU A 99 -19.41 34.50 -41.68
C LEU A 99 -18.27 33.85 -40.85
N ASN A 100 -18.63 33.03 -39.87
CA ASN A 100 -17.70 32.34 -38.98
C ASN A 100 -17.23 30.98 -39.54
N LYS A 101 -17.69 30.54 -40.72
CA LYS A 101 -17.29 29.26 -41.33
C LYS A 101 -15.78 29.19 -41.54
N GLY A 102 -15.16 30.30 -41.95
CA GLY A 102 -13.71 30.41 -42.11
C GLY A 102 -12.96 30.28 -40.79
N GLN A 103 -13.43 31.00 -39.76
CA GLN A 103 -12.85 30.92 -38.42
C GLN A 103 -12.97 29.52 -37.83
N ARG A 104 -14.17 28.91 -37.88
CA ARG A 104 -14.42 27.55 -37.39
C ARG A 104 -13.56 26.51 -38.11
N LYS A 105 -13.33 26.65 -39.41
CA LYS A 105 -12.43 25.78 -40.18
C LYS A 105 -10.98 25.92 -39.70
N ARG A 106 -10.48 27.14 -39.51
CA ARG A 106 -9.11 27.39 -39.02
C ARG A 106 -8.92 26.84 -37.61
N GLU A 107 -9.91 27.02 -36.74
CA GLU A 107 -9.87 26.53 -35.36
C GLU A 107 -9.90 25.00 -35.30
N LEU A 108 -10.74 24.36 -36.12
CA LEU A 108 -10.74 22.91 -36.27
C LEU A 108 -9.38 22.38 -36.75
N GLN A 109 -8.78 23.04 -37.75
CA GLN A 109 -7.44 22.68 -38.24
C GLN A 109 -6.38 22.84 -37.15
N LYS A 110 -6.43 23.93 -36.38
CA LYS A 110 -5.54 24.17 -35.25
C LYS A 110 -5.64 23.06 -34.21
N ILE A 111 -6.86 22.78 -33.72
CA ILE A 111 -7.12 21.71 -32.73
C ILE A 111 -6.60 20.36 -33.24
N THR A 112 -6.87 20.05 -34.51
CA THR A 112 -6.43 18.78 -35.12
C THR A 112 -4.90 18.68 -35.13
N SER A 113 -4.22 19.76 -35.50
CA SER A 113 -2.75 19.80 -35.53
C SER A 113 -2.13 19.68 -34.12
N GLU A 114 -2.73 20.33 -33.12
CA GLU A 114 -2.30 20.27 -31.72
C GLU A 114 -2.49 18.86 -31.15
N ASN A 115 -3.63 18.23 -31.42
CA ASN A 115 -3.91 16.86 -31.02
C ASN A 115 -2.91 15.88 -31.64
N GLN A 116 -2.58 16.03 -32.92
CA GLN A 116 -1.54 15.22 -33.57
C GLN A 116 -0.15 15.44 -32.94
N ALA A 117 0.19 16.68 -32.54
CA ALA A 117 1.45 16.97 -31.86
C ALA A 117 1.50 16.38 -30.44
N ILE A 118 0.38 16.34 -29.72
CA ILE A 118 0.27 15.69 -28.41
C ILE A 118 0.42 14.17 -28.58
N LEU A 119 -0.31 13.57 -29.51
CA LEU A 119 -0.23 12.14 -29.78
C LEU A 119 1.20 11.69 -30.11
N ARG A 120 1.90 12.43 -30.99
CA ARG A 120 3.30 12.16 -31.30
C ARG A 120 4.20 12.25 -30.06
N ARG A 121 4.00 13.25 -29.21
CA ARG A 121 4.76 13.37 -27.95
C ARG A 121 4.52 12.20 -27.02
N ILE A 122 3.28 11.74 -26.88
CA ILE A 122 2.94 10.58 -26.06
C ILE A 122 3.60 9.31 -26.62
N GLN A 123 3.52 9.10 -27.92
CA GLN A 123 4.05 7.89 -28.57
C GLN A 123 5.58 7.86 -28.62
N MET A 124 6.24 9.00 -28.80
CA MET A 124 7.71 9.09 -28.85
C MET A 124 8.35 9.15 -27.47
N ARG A 125 7.59 9.48 -26.42
CA ARG A 125 8.12 9.57 -25.07
C ARG A 125 8.43 8.17 -24.55
N GLU A 126 9.71 7.90 -24.34
CA GLU A 126 10.15 6.68 -23.68
C GLU A 126 9.57 6.60 -22.25
N PRO A 127 9.14 5.41 -21.80
CA PRO A 127 8.74 5.20 -20.42
C PRO A 127 9.86 5.61 -19.46
N THR A 128 9.54 6.41 -18.45
CA THR A 128 10.50 6.81 -17.39
C THR A 128 10.95 5.62 -16.54
N TYR A 129 10.17 4.54 -16.54
CA TYR A 129 10.35 3.39 -15.68
C TYR A 129 10.52 2.14 -16.53
N ASP A 130 11.69 1.52 -16.42
CA ASP A 130 11.94 0.20 -16.98
C ASP A 130 11.51 -0.86 -15.96
N HIS A 131 10.37 -1.48 -16.22
CA HIS A 131 9.81 -2.53 -15.39
C HIS A 131 10.73 -3.76 -15.26
N VAL A 132 11.57 -4.03 -16.27
CA VAL A 132 12.54 -5.13 -16.23
C VAL A 132 13.65 -4.79 -15.25
N GLN A 133 14.21 -3.58 -15.36
CA GLN A 133 15.21 -3.08 -14.42
C GLN A 133 14.68 -3.05 -12.98
N TRP A 134 13.44 -2.61 -12.78
CA TRP A 134 12.80 -2.57 -11.47
C TRP A 134 12.62 -3.96 -10.87
N GLU A 135 12.28 -4.96 -11.67
CA GLU A 135 12.17 -6.35 -11.20
C GLU A 135 13.54 -6.91 -10.79
N GLU A 136 14.59 -6.63 -11.58
CA GLU A 136 15.95 -7.01 -11.22
C GLU A 136 16.44 -6.34 -9.94
N ASP A 137 16.18 -5.04 -9.79
CA ASP A 137 16.57 -4.28 -8.61
C ASP A 137 15.76 -4.71 -7.38
N ALA A 138 14.49 -5.09 -7.55
CA ALA A 138 13.69 -5.70 -6.49
C ALA A 138 14.31 -7.03 -6.01
N LYS A 139 14.73 -7.91 -6.93
CA LYS A 139 15.43 -9.17 -6.60
C LYS A 139 16.75 -8.92 -5.88
N LYS A 140 17.55 -7.93 -6.33
CA LYS A 140 18.79 -7.52 -5.65
C LYS A 140 18.51 -7.00 -4.24
N ASN A 141 17.51 -6.14 -4.09
CA ASN A 141 17.10 -5.60 -2.79
C ASN A 141 16.57 -6.69 -1.85
N GLU A 142 15.83 -7.67 -2.35
CA GLU A 142 15.40 -8.82 -1.56
C GLU A 142 16.59 -9.60 -1.03
N ARG A 143 17.61 -9.82 -1.87
CA ARG A 143 18.86 -10.46 -1.46
C ARG A 143 19.64 -9.64 -0.44
N TYR A 144 19.76 -8.32 -0.63
CA TYR A 144 20.40 -7.44 0.35
C TYR A 144 19.63 -7.44 1.67
N ALA A 145 18.31 -7.35 1.61
CA ALA A 145 17.43 -7.42 2.77
C ALA A 145 17.60 -8.75 3.51
N ALA A 146 17.68 -9.88 2.81
CA ALA A 146 17.95 -11.18 3.40
C ALA A 146 19.32 -11.24 4.09
N ASN A 147 20.36 -10.62 3.50
CA ASN A 147 21.71 -10.60 4.07
C ASN A 147 21.85 -9.72 5.32
N ILE A 148 21.16 -8.59 5.38
CA ILE A 148 21.21 -7.66 6.53
C ILE A 148 20.17 -7.97 7.62
N ARG A 149 19.34 -8.99 7.39
CA ARG A 149 18.24 -9.35 8.27
C ARG A 149 18.76 -10.03 9.53
N GLU A 150 18.53 -9.39 10.69
CA GLU A 150 18.96 -9.88 12.01
C GLU A 150 18.17 -11.12 12.49
N TYR A 151 16.89 -11.22 12.12
CA TYR A 151 16.01 -12.33 12.51
C TYR A 151 15.43 -13.02 11.29
N PRO A 152 15.50 -14.35 11.11
CA PRO A 152 15.06 -15.05 9.90
C PRO A 152 13.59 -14.79 9.52
N SER A 153 13.24 -14.96 8.23
CA SER A 153 11.84 -14.88 7.78
C SER A 153 10.99 -15.93 8.47
N SER A 154 9.71 -15.63 8.71
CA SER A 154 8.76 -16.60 9.26
C SER A 154 8.77 -17.90 8.46
N SER A 155 8.88 -17.80 7.13
CA SER A 155 9.07 -18.95 6.24
C SER A 155 10.37 -19.72 6.48
N SER A 156 11.47 -19.05 6.83
CA SER A 156 12.74 -19.71 7.18
C SER A 156 12.70 -20.33 8.59
N GLN A 157 11.93 -19.74 9.51
CA GLN A 157 11.73 -20.29 10.86
C GLN A 157 10.91 -21.58 10.84
N GLU A 158 9.87 -21.65 10.01
CA GLU A 158 9.07 -22.86 9.80
C GLU A 158 9.90 -24.00 9.19
N GLN A 159 10.70 -23.72 8.14
CA GLN A 159 11.59 -24.70 7.52
C GLN A 159 12.70 -25.19 8.47
N LEU A 160 13.29 -24.31 9.28
CA LEU A 160 14.29 -24.68 10.29
C LEU A 160 13.69 -25.50 11.43
N ALA A 161 12.43 -25.24 11.79
CA ALA A 161 11.70 -26.04 12.77
C ALA A 161 11.39 -27.43 12.22
N GLU A 162 10.94 -27.54 10.96
CA GLU A 162 10.70 -28.81 10.26
C GLU A 162 11.97 -29.65 10.07
N MET A 163 13.11 -29.04 9.73
CA MET A 163 14.39 -29.75 9.66
C MET A 163 14.85 -30.26 11.03
N ARG A 164 14.62 -29.48 12.10
CA ARG A 164 14.92 -29.91 13.48
C ARG A 164 14.06 -31.07 13.92
N THR A 165 12.76 -31.08 13.58
CA THR A 165 11.87 -32.20 13.91
C THR A 165 12.24 -33.45 13.12
N MET A 166 12.49 -33.36 11.80
CA MET A 166 12.94 -34.50 10.99
C MET A 166 14.26 -35.11 11.47
N SER A 167 15.24 -34.27 11.86
CA SER A 167 16.51 -34.76 12.41
C SER A 167 16.34 -35.46 13.76
N ALA A 168 15.36 -35.07 14.57
CA ALA A 168 15.05 -35.72 15.84
C ALA A 168 14.38 -37.09 15.63
N TYR A 169 13.55 -37.24 14.59
CA TYR A 169 12.94 -38.52 14.23
C TYR A 169 13.95 -39.54 13.67
N SER A 170 15.06 -39.10 13.06
CA SER A 170 16.10 -39.99 12.53
C SER A 170 17.02 -40.60 13.60
N MET A 171 17.05 -40.07 14.83
CA MET A 171 17.93 -40.54 15.91
C MET A 171 17.26 -41.54 16.87
N GLY A 172 16.03 -41.97 16.59
CA GLY A 172 15.25 -42.92 17.40
C GLY A 172 15.28 -44.38 16.91
N GLY A 173 16.28 -44.77 16.12
CA GLY A 173 16.45 -46.12 15.58
C GLY A 173 17.07 -47.10 16.59
N THR A 174 16.21 -47.83 17.29
CA THR A 174 16.41 -49.05 18.09
C THR A 174 17.77 -49.76 18.00
N GLY A 175 18.57 -49.68 19.06
CA GLY A 175 19.61 -50.68 19.37
C GLY A 175 18.98 -51.82 20.17
N LYS A 176 18.79 -52.98 19.53
CA LYS A 176 18.50 -54.24 20.24
C LYS A 176 19.82 -54.79 20.76
N ASP A 177 19.95 -54.87 22.08
CA ASP A 177 21.07 -55.51 22.75
C ASP A 177 21.06 -57.03 22.48
N TYR A 178 22.11 -57.52 21.83
CA TYR A 178 22.48 -58.93 21.81
C TYR A 178 23.64 -59.09 22.77
N TYR A 179 23.40 -59.74 23.92
CA TYR A 179 24.28 -60.74 24.57
C TYR A 179 23.48 -61.45 25.66
#